data_AF-A0A2I0SAM3-F1
#
_entry.id   AF-A0A2I0SAM3-F1
#
_cell.length_a   1.000
_cell.length_b   1.000
_cell.length_c   1.000
_cell.angle_alpha   90.00
_cell.angle_beta   90.00
_cell.angle_gamma   90.00
#
_symmetry.space_group_name_H-M   'P 1'
#
loop_
_entity.id
_entity.type
_entity.pdbx_description
1 polymer ?
#
loop_
_entity_poly.entity_id
_entity_poly.type
_entity_poly.pdbx_seq_one_letter_code
_entity_poly.pdbx_strand_id
1 'polypeptide(L)'
;FVALSTNAEKVADFGIDTANMFEFWDWVGGRYSYDSAIGLALMIAIGPERFREMLDGFRLVDEHFRTAPAEANAPLLLGLLGVWYGNFHDAQSHAVLPYSHYLSKFTAYLQQLDMESNGKSVDRDGDPVRWQTGPVVWGTPGTNGQHAYYQLIHQGTKLIPADFIGF
;
A
#
# COMPACT_ATOMS: atom_id res chain seq x y z
N PHE A 1 -28.16 -8.74 5.85
CA PHE A 1 -26.72 -8.65 6.14
C PHE A 1 -25.96 -9.40 5.06
N VAL A 2 -24.76 -8.96 4.72
CA VAL A 2 -23.84 -9.66 3.79
C VAL A 2 -22.51 -9.88 4.50
N ALA A 3 -21.75 -10.90 4.08
CA ALA A 3 -20.43 -11.22 4.64
C ALA A 3 -19.35 -11.25 3.56
N LEU A 4 -18.14 -10.85 3.93
CA LEU A 4 -16.93 -10.98 3.10
C LEU A 4 -15.97 -11.87 3.88
N SER A 5 -15.75 -13.11 3.43
CA SER A 5 -14.96 -14.08 4.22
C SER A 5 -14.40 -15.20 3.36
N THR A 6 -13.46 -15.95 3.94
CA THR A 6 -12.97 -17.24 3.42
C THR A 6 -13.60 -18.43 4.15
N ASN A 7 -14.42 -18.21 5.18
CA ASN A 7 -14.93 -19.26 6.08
C ASN A 7 -16.47 -19.28 6.12
N ALA A 8 -17.07 -20.13 5.28
CA ALA A 8 -18.53 -20.24 5.16
C ALA A 8 -19.21 -20.78 6.42
N GLU A 9 -18.56 -21.71 7.15
CA GLU A 9 -19.10 -22.29 8.39
C GLU A 9 -19.32 -21.19 9.45
N LYS A 10 -18.30 -20.35 9.69
CA LYS A 10 -18.42 -19.24 10.65
C LYS A 10 -19.43 -18.19 10.23
N VAL A 11 -19.63 -17.98 8.92
CA VAL A 11 -20.64 -17.05 8.40
C VAL A 11 -22.05 -17.58 8.66
N ALA A 12 -22.27 -18.88 8.42
CA ALA A 12 -23.53 -19.54 8.72
C ALA A 12 -23.82 -19.57 10.22
N ASP A 13 -22.83 -19.88 11.06
CA ASP A 13 -22.93 -19.88 12.52
C ASP A 13 -23.27 -18.49 13.08
N PHE A 14 -22.79 -17.42 12.43
CA PHE A 14 -23.14 -16.03 12.76
C PHE A 14 -24.58 -15.66 12.34
N GLY A 15 -25.25 -16.49 11.53
CA GLY A 15 -26.62 -16.29 11.08
C GLY A 15 -26.76 -15.54 9.75
N ILE A 16 -25.70 -15.44 8.95
CA ILE A 16 -25.77 -14.87 7.59
C ILE A 16 -25.97 -16.02 6.59
N ASP A 17 -26.98 -15.89 5.74
CA ASP A 17 -27.19 -16.79 4.60
C ASP A 17 -25.93 -16.79 3.71
N THR A 18 -25.37 -17.96 3.44
CA THR A 18 -24.17 -18.12 2.60
C THR A 18 -24.39 -17.65 1.17
N ALA A 19 -25.64 -17.53 0.69
CA ALA A 19 -25.94 -16.87 -0.58
C ALA A 19 -25.64 -15.37 -0.57
N ASN A 20 -25.56 -14.75 0.61
CA ASN A 20 -25.16 -13.36 0.84
C ASN A 20 -23.70 -13.22 1.29
N MET A 21 -22.90 -14.28 1.11
CA MET A 21 -21.45 -14.28 1.34
C MET A 21 -20.72 -14.06 0.02
N PHE A 22 -19.74 -13.16 0.04
CA PHE A 22 -18.81 -12.96 -1.06
C PHE A 22 -17.43 -13.47 -0.63
N GLU A 23 -16.97 -14.49 -1.35
CA GLU A 23 -15.74 -15.20 -1.04
C GLU A 23 -14.50 -14.45 -1.54
N PHE A 24 -13.40 -14.61 -0.80
CA PHE A 24 -12.04 -14.38 -1.30
C PHE A 24 -11.13 -15.51 -0.78
N TRP A 25 -9.88 -15.55 -1.23
CA TRP A 25 -8.99 -16.70 -1.03
C TRP A 25 -7.81 -16.40 -0.11
N ASP A 26 -7.16 -17.45 0.37
CA ASP A 26 -6.03 -17.41 1.30
C ASP A 26 -4.77 -16.72 0.73
N TRP A 27 -4.57 -16.78 -0.59
CA TRP A 27 -3.50 -16.06 -1.27
C TRP A 27 -3.75 -14.55 -1.38
N VAL A 28 -4.94 -14.06 -1.00
CA VAL A 28 -5.25 -12.64 -0.91
C VAL A 28 -4.88 -12.14 0.49
N GLY A 29 -3.66 -11.63 0.65
CA GLY A 29 -3.22 -11.02 1.90
C GLY A 29 -4.06 -9.79 2.26
N GLY A 30 -4.39 -9.59 3.54
CA GLY A 30 -5.30 -8.52 3.97
C GLY A 30 -4.90 -7.11 3.55
N ARG A 31 -3.60 -6.76 3.57
CA ARG A 31 -3.10 -5.46 3.08
C ARG A 31 -3.07 -5.32 1.55
N TYR A 32 -3.39 -6.38 0.82
CA TYR A 32 -3.49 -6.44 -0.64
C TYR A 32 -4.92 -6.74 -1.11
N SER A 33 -5.91 -6.81 -0.20
CA SER A 33 -7.23 -7.35 -0.53
C SER A 33 -8.20 -6.35 -1.15
N TYR A 34 -7.80 -5.09 -1.35
CA TYR A 34 -8.71 -3.99 -1.71
C TYR A 34 -9.46 -4.21 -3.04
N ASP A 35 -8.84 -4.88 -3.99
CA ASP A 35 -9.35 -5.25 -5.31
C ASP A 35 -10.12 -6.59 -5.34
N SER A 36 -10.24 -7.27 -4.19
CA SER A 36 -11.03 -8.50 -4.01
C SER A 36 -12.48 -8.21 -3.59
N ALA A 37 -13.19 -9.24 -3.10
CA ALA A 37 -14.51 -9.09 -2.47
C ALA A 37 -14.54 -8.06 -1.32
N ILE A 38 -13.40 -7.81 -0.64
CA ILE A 38 -13.28 -6.75 0.37
C ILE A 38 -13.64 -5.36 -0.20
N GLY A 39 -13.43 -5.13 -1.50
CA GLY A 39 -13.81 -3.90 -2.21
C GLY A 39 -15.32 -3.71 -2.43
N LEU A 40 -16.18 -4.64 -2.01
CA LEU A 40 -17.64 -4.57 -2.26
C LEU A 40 -18.26 -3.24 -1.78
N ALA A 41 -17.87 -2.76 -0.60
CA ALA A 41 -18.40 -1.50 -0.07
C ALA A 41 -18.08 -0.30 -0.98
N LEU A 42 -16.88 -0.29 -1.57
CA LEU A 42 -16.50 0.73 -2.55
C LEU A 42 -17.31 0.56 -3.84
N MET A 43 -17.42 -0.65 -4.37
CA MET A 43 -18.20 -0.92 -5.58
C MET A 43 -19.64 -0.43 -5.45
N ILE A 44 -20.27 -0.61 -4.27
CA ILE A 44 -21.60 -0.07 -3.98
C ILE A 44 -21.61 1.46 -4.03
N ALA A 45 -20.57 2.12 -3.51
CA ALA A 45 -20.49 3.57 -3.42
C ALA A 45 -20.23 4.26 -4.79
N ILE A 46 -19.39 3.67 -5.64
CA ILE A 46 -18.96 4.29 -6.92
C ILE A 46 -19.61 3.66 -8.15
N GLY A 47 -20.34 2.56 -7.97
CA GLY A 47 -20.93 1.77 -9.05
C GLY A 47 -19.97 0.74 -9.66
N PRO A 48 -20.50 -0.35 -10.22
CA PRO A 48 -19.68 -1.44 -10.74
C PRO A 48 -18.85 -1.05 -11.97
N GLU A 49 -19.29 -0.09 -12.78
CA GLU A 49 -18.53 0.41 -13.93
C GLU A 49 -17.23 1.09 -13.49
N ARG A 50 -17.32 1.98 -12.49
CA ARG A 50 -16.15 2.69 -11.95
C ARG A 50 -15.23 1.77 -11.14
N PHE A 51 -15.80 0.77 -10.47
CA PHE A 51 -15.00 -0.25 -9.81
C PHE A 51 -14.19 -1.06 -10.83
N ARG A 52 -14.79 -1.48 -11.96
CA ARG A 52 -14.06 -2.15 -13.04
C ARG A 52 -12.98 -1.27 -13.68
N GLU A 53 -13.27 0.02 -13.89
CA GLU A 53 -12.27 0.98 -14.37
C GLU A 53 -11.06 1.07 -13.42
N MET A 54 -11.31 1.06 -12.11
CA MET A 54 -10.24 0.98 -11.11
C MET A 54 -9.43 -0.31 -11.25
N LEU A 55 -10.07 -1.48 -11.36
CA LEU A 55 -9.38 -2.77 -11.55
C LEU A 55 -8.56 -2.81 -12.84
N ASP A 56 -9.04 -2.19 -13.92
CA ASP A 56 -8.28 -2.05 -15.17
C ASP A 56 -7.00 -1.22 -14.96
N GLY A 57 -7.05 -0.20 -14.09
CA GLY A 57 -5.87 0.54 -13.64
C GLY A 57 -4.86 -0.32 -12.88
N PHE A 58 -5.31 -1.17 -11.94
CA PHE A 58 -4.44 -2.14 -11.25
C PHE A 58 -3.76 -3.07 -12.26
N ARG A 59 -4.55 -3.70 -13.14
CA ARG A 59 -4.05 -4.62 -14.17
C ARG A 59 -3.05 -3.96 -15.12
N LEU A 60 -3.26 -2.68 -15.47
CA LEU A 60 -2.32 -1.94 -16.31
C LEU A 60 -0.94 -1.83 -15.65
N VAL A 61 -0.89 -1.53 -14.35
CA VAL A 61 0.37 -1.43 -13.60
C VAL A 61 1.00 -2.80 -13.39
N ASP A 62 0.21 -3.85 -13.16
CA ASP A 62 0.69 -5.22 -13.03
C ASP A 62 1.37 -5.72 -14.31
N GLU A 63 0.73 -5.50 -15.46
CA GLU A 63 1.29 -5.86 -16.76
C GLU A 63 2.56 -5.07 -17.06
N HIS A 64 2.59 -3.78 -16.72
CA HIS A 64 3.80 -2.97 -16.83
C HIS A 64 4.93 -3.51 -15.95
N PHE A 65 4.66 -3.78 -14.68
CA PHE A 65 5.65 -4.33 -13.75
C PHE A 65 6.20 -5.67 -14.22
N ARG A 66 5.35 -6.52 -14.81
CA ARG A 66 5.72 -7.86 -15.29
C ARG A 66 6.55 -7.83 -16.57
N THR A 67 6.34 -6.85 -17.45
CA THR A 67 6.84 -6.91 -18.84
C THR A 67 7.80 -5.80 -19.25
N ALA A 68 7.78 -4.64 -18.58
CA ALA A 68 8.65 -3.53 -18.93
C ALA A 68 10.13 -3.86 -18.64
N PRO A 69 11.08 -3.41 -19.49
CA PRO A 69 12.50 -3.54 -19.20
C PRO A 69 12.84 -2.78 -17.91
N ALA A 70 13.85 -3.26 -17.18
CA ALA A 70 14.13 -2.83 -15.80
C ALA A 70 14.32 -1.31 -15.68
N GLU A 71 15.02 -0.69 -16.63
CA GLU A 71 15.30 0.74 -16.71
C GLU A 71 14.07 1.62 -17.01
N ALA A 72 12.95 1.02 -17.45
CA ALA A 72 11.68 1.70 -17.68
C ALA A 72 10.56 1.21 -16.75
N ASN A 73 10.90 0.34 -15.79
CA ASN A 73 9.93 -0.29 -14.90
C ASN A 73 9.74 0.57 -13.63
N ALA A 74 8.74 1.46 -13.65
CA ALA A 74 8.50 2.40 -12.57
C ALA A 74 8.40 1.78 -11.15
N PRO A 75 7.62 0.71 -10.90
CA PRO A 75 7.59 0.09 -9.57
C PRO A 75 8.95 -0.51 -9.15
N LEU A 76 9.69 -1.11 -10.08
CA LEU A 76 11.03 -1.63 -9.80
C LEU A 76 12.00 -0.50 -9.42
N LEU A 77 12.03 0.58 -10.20
CA LEU A 77 12.89 1.73 -9.94
C LEU A 77 12.56 2.38 -8.58
N LEU A 78 11.27 2.52 -8.25
CA LEU A 78 10.84 3.07 -6.97
C LEU A 78 11.29 2.17 -5.79
N GLY A 79 11.16 0.85 -5.92
CA GLY A 79 11.67 -0.10 -4.94
C GLY A 79 13.20 -0.03 -4.77
N LEU A 80 13.94 0.09 -5.88
CA LEU A 80 15.40 0.24 -5.85
C LEU A 80 15.86 1.56 -5.21
N LEU A 81 15.10 2.65 -5.39
CA LEU A 81 15.37 3.91 -4.68
C LEU A 81 15.17 3.75 -3.16
N GLY A 82 14.16 2.98 -2.73
CA GLY A 82 13.97 2.64 -1.33
C GLY A 82 15.18 1.90 -0.74
N VAL A 83 15.69 0.88 -1.45
CA VAL A 83 16.92 0.16 -1.08
C VAL A 83 18.13 1.11 -1.06
N TRP A 84 18.27 1.96 -2.08
CA TRP A 84 19.37 2.91 -2.19
C TRP A 84 19.43 3.84 -0.97
N TYR A 85 18.33 4.52 -0.65
CA TYR A 85 18.30 5.46 0.46
C TYR A 85 18.33 4.76 1.83
N GLY A 86 17.64 3.63 1.99
CA GLY A 86 17.62 2.88 3.25
C GLY A 86 18.96 2.24 3.59
N ASN A 87 19.58 1.52 2.63
CA ASN A 87 20.76 0.71 2.90
C ASN A 87 22.10 1.44 2.66
N PHE A 88 22.13 2.47 1.81
CA PHE A 88 23.37 3.19 1.49
C PHE A 88 23.43 4.61 2.06
N HIS A 89 22.28 5.20 2.43
CA HIS A 89 22.21 6.54 3.01
C HIS A 89 21.60 6.59 4.43
N ASP A 90 21.32 5.44 5.06
CA ASP A 90 20.74 5.33 6.41
C ASP A 90 19.44 6.13 6.59
N ALA A 91 18.65 6.25 5.50
CA ALA A 91 17.33 6.87 5.58
C ALA A 91 16.33 5.92 6.24
N GLN A 92 16.00 6.17 7.50
CA GLN A 92 15.13 5.30 8.30
C GLN A 92 13.63 5.56 8.10
N SER A 93 13.27 6.64 7.39
CA SER A 93 11.87 7.04 7.20
C SER A 93 11.61 7.50 5.78
N HIS A 94 10.40 7.28 5.29
CA HIS A 94 9.93 7.65 3.96
C HIS A 94 8.64 8.48 4.07
N ALA A 95 8.64 9.68 3.48
CA ALA A 95 7.49 10.57 3.51
C ALA A 95 6.61 10.38 2.26
N VAL A 96 5.32 10.16 2.43
CA VAL A 96 4.34 10.16 1.31
C VAL A 96 3.45 11.38 1.43
N LEU A 97 3.54 12.26 0.43
CA LEU A 97 3.04 13.64 0.47
C LEU A 97 2.08 13.87 -0.70
N PRO A 98 0.84 13.37 -0.64
CA PRO A 98 -0.13 13.57 -1.70
C PRO A 98 -0.67 15.01 -1.69
N TYR A 99 -0.59 15.72 -2.81
CA TYR A 99 -1.15 17.05 -3.04
C TYR A 99 -2.61 16.96 -3.49
N SER A 100 -3.39 16.16 -2.77
CA SER A 100 -4.83 16.04 -2.96
C SER A 100 -5.51 15.62 -1.67
N HIS A 101 -6.55 16.35 -1.27
CA HIS A 101 -7.30 16.02 -0.05
C HIS A 101 -8.05 14.69 -0.17
N TYR A 102 -8.45 14.29 -1.38
CA TYR A 102 -9.08 12.99 -1.61
C TYR A 102 -8.17 11.82 -1.24
N LEU A 103 -6.84 12.02 -1.26
CA LEU A 103 -5.84 11.04 -0.84
C LEU A 103 -5.47 11.16 0.65
N SER A 104 -6.31 11.80 1.48
CA SER A 104 -6.03 11.98 2.92
C SER A 104 -5.86 10.69 3.73
N LYS A 105 -6.38 9.56 3.23
CA LYS A 105 -6.20 8.23 3.84
C LYS A 105 -5.13 7.38 3.14
N PHE A 106 -4.56 7.86 2.04
CA PHE A 106 -3.63 7.08 1.23
C PHE A 106 -2.37 6.72 2.00
N THR A 107 -1.77 7.67 2.73
CA THR A 107 -0.58 7.39 3.54
C THR A 107 -0.85 6.36 4.64
N ALA A 108 -2.04 6.38 5.26
CA ALA A 108 -2.42 5.39 6.27
C ALA A 108 -2.59 3.98 5.67
N TYR A 109 -3.11 3.87 4.44
CA TYR A 109 -3.13 2.62 3.69
C TYR A 109 -1.70 2.11 3.40
N LEU A 110 -0.81 2.99 2.92
CA LEU A 110 0.57 2.63 2.61
C LEU A 110 1.39 2.23 3.84
N GLN A 111 1.09 2.80 5.02
CA GLN A 111 1.73 2.39 6.27
C GLN A 111 1.55 0.89 6.53
N GLN A 112 0.33 0.37 6.37
CA GLN A 112 0.11 -1.06 6.51
C GLN A 112 0.77 -1.83 5.36
N LEU A 113 0.60 -1.36 4.12
CA LEU A 113 1.11 -2.04 2.93
C LEU A 113 2.63 -2.26 3.00
N ASP A 114 3.41 -1.24 3.36
CA ASP A 114 4.87 -1.31 3.39
C ASP A 114 5.36 -1.89 4.72
N MET A 115 4.98 -1.28 5.85
CA MET A 115 5.60 -1.59 7.15
C MET A 115 5.25 -3.01 7.62
N GLU A 116 4.02 -3.49 7.39
CA GLU A 116 3.65 -4.87 7.74
C GLU A 116 4.27 -5.90 6.79
N SER A 117 4.51 -5.53 5.52
CA SER A 117 5.18 -6.40 4.54
C SER A 117 6.66 -6.55 4.83
N ASN A 118 7.34 -5.42 5.05
CA ASN A 118 8.79 -5.32 4.96
C ASN A 118 9.46 -5.05 6.31
N GLY A 119 8.72 -4.76 7.39
CA GLY A 119 9.26 -4.62 8.74
C GLY A 119 9.62 -5.97 9.35
N LYS A 120 10.66 -6.63 8.83
CA LYS A 120 11.05 -8.00 9.17
C LYS A 120 12.51 -8.06 9.57
N SER A 121 12.88 -9.09 10.33
CA SER A 121 14.25 -9.30 10.83
C SER A 121 14.88 -10.63 10.40
N VAL A 122 14.15 -11.43 9.61
CA VAL A 122 14.58 -12.75 9.14
C VAL A 122 14.29 -12.84 7.64
N ASP A 123 15.24 -13.39 6.88
CA ASP A 123 15.08 -13.60 5.44
C ASP A 123 14.26 -14.85 5.11
N ARG A 124 14.25 -15.23 3.82
CA ARG A 124 13.47 -16.37 3.33
C ARG A 124 14.10 -17.73 3.65
N ASP A 125 15.39 -17.76 3.95
CA ASP A 125 16.12 -18.98 4.32
C ASP A 125 16.06 -19.21 5.85
N GLY A 126 15.54 -18.25 6.61
CA GLY A 126 15.35 -18.33 8.05
C GLY A 126 16.49 -17.69 8.84
N ASP A 127 17.40 -16.98 8.17
CA ASP A 127 18.55 -16.34 8.79
C ASP A 127 18.25 -14.89 9.20
N PRO A 128 18.81 -14.41 10.33
CA PRO A 128 18.70 -13.00 10.71
C PRO A 128 19.34 -12.07 9.67
N VAL A 129 18.59 -11.07 9.22
CA VAL A 129 19.08 -10.08 8.25
C VAL A 129 20.11 -9.15 8.89
N ARG A 130 21.07 -8.66 8.06
CA ARG A 130 22.13 -7.73 8.48
C ARG A 130 22.04 -6.37 7.80
N TRP A 131 20.91 -6.07 7.17
CA TRP A 131 20.62 -4.84 6.45
C TRP A 131 19.35 -4.19 7.01
N GLN A 132 19.16 -2.90 6.71
CA GLN A 132 17.91 -2.19 7.01
C GLN A 132 16.77 -2.72 6.13
N THR A 133 15.62 -3.01 6.72
CA THR A 133 14.42 -3.49 6.01
C THR A 133 13.42 -2.35 5.81
N GLY A 134 12.10 -2.60 5.91
CA GLY A 134 11.06 -1.59 5.67
C GLY A 134 11.26 -0.31 6.51
N PRO A 135 11.08 0.89 5.91
CA PRO A 135 11.23 2.17 6.59
C PRO A 135 10.00 2.52 7.43
N VAL A 136 10.11 3.57 8.25
CA VAL A 136 8.94 4.22 8.84
C VAL A 136 8.23 5.07 7.78
N VAL A 137 7.03 4.67 7.36
CA VAL A 137 6.22 5.42 6.38
C VAL A 137 5.32 6.43 7.10
N TRP A 138 5.32 7.68 6.64
CA TRP A 138 4.53 8.74 7.27
C TRP A 138 4.20 9.89 6.30
N GLY A 139 3.27 10.77 6.70
CA GLY A 139 2.91 11.95 5.91
C GLY A 139 1.42 12.31 5.99
N THR A 140 1.11 13.51 5.54
CA THR A 140 -0.24 14.06 5.39
C THR A 140 -0.36 14.77 4.04
N PRO A 141 -1.59 15.01 3.54
CA PRO A 141 -1.75 15.74 2.29
C PRO A 141 -1.13 17.15 2.31
N GLY A 142 -0.59 17.55 1.16
CA GLY A 142 -0.22 18.94 0.88
C GLY A 142 -1.47 19.82 0.73
N THR A 143 -1.43 21.10 1.10
CA THR A 143 -0.29 21.85 1.65
C THR A 143 -0.16 21.75 3.18
N ASN A 144 -1.05 21.04 3.88
CA ASN A 144 -1.06 20.97 5.35
C ASN A 144 0.29 20.53 5.94
N GLY A 145 0.94 19.53 5.34
CA GLY A 145 2.27 19.06 5.76
C GLY A 145 3.35 20.15 5.73
N GLN A 146 3.24 21.12 4.82
CA GLN A 146 4.18 22.24 4.69
C GLN A 146 4.21 23.12 5.94
N HIS A 147 3.07 23.24 6.62
CA HIS A 147 2.90 24.03 7.83
C HIS A 147 3.07 23.22 9.13
N ALA A 148 3.43 21.93 9.03
CA ALA A 148 3.54 21.04 10.18
C ALA A 148 4.98 20.55 10.40
N TYR A 149 5.58 19.92 9.39
CA TYR A 149 6.84 19.17 9.57
C TYR A 149 7.86 19.36 8.45
N TYR A 150 7.54 20.13 7.41
CA TYR A 150 8.51 20.43 6.34
C TYR A 150 9.75 21.16 6.86
N GLN A 151 9.64 21.89 7.97
CA GLN A 151 10.79 22.46 8.66
C GLN A 151 11.85 21.39 9.01
N LEU A 152 11.42 20.21 9.48
CA LEU A 152 12.31 19.09 9.78
C LEU A 152 12.87 18.47 8.49
N ILE A 153 12.06 18.34 7.44
CA ILE A 153 12.52 17.82 6.15
C ILE A 153 13.60 18.74 5.55
N HIS A 154 13.44 20.06 5.65
CA HIS A 154 14.34 21.03 5.02
C HIS A 154 15.59 21.40 5.84
N GLN A 155 15.47 21.54 7.15
CA GLN A 155 16.56 22.03 8.01
C GLN A 155 16.91 21.07 9.15
N GLY A 156 16.22 19.93 9.26
CA GLY A 156 16.58 18.88 10.19
C GLY A 156 17.88 18.18 9.79
N THR A 157 18.38 17.35 10.69
CA THR A 157 19.61 16.57 10.49
C THR A 157 19.35 15.17 9.94
N LYS A 158 18.10 14.86 9.59
CA LYS A 158 17.67 13.55 9.08
C LYS A 158 17.48 13.62 7.58
N LEU A 159 18.01 12.64 6.85
CA LEU A 159 17.69 12.45 5.44
C LEU A 159 16.33 11.75 5.33
N ILE A 160 15.39 12.38 4.64
CA ILE A 160 14.03 11.86 4.47
C ILE A 160 13.68 11.90 2.99
N PRO A 161 13.76 10.75 2.29
CA PRO A 161 13.17 10.58 0.97
C PRO A 161 11.67 10.88 1.02
N ALA A 162 11.15 11.48 -0.05
CA ALA A 162 9.77 11.92 -0.09
C ALA A 162 9.15 11.71 -1.47
N ASP A 163 7.99 11.06 -1.49
CA ASP A 163 7.15 10.90 -2.68
C ASP A 163 6.08 11.97 -2.71
N PHE A 164 6.16 12.82 -3.73
CA PHE A 164 5.15 13.83 -4.03
C PHE A 164 4.20 13.30 -5.09
N ILE A 165 2.90 13.28 -4.78
CA ILE A 165 1.86 12.76 -5.69
C ILE A 165 0.87 13.89 -5.96
N GLY A 166 0.67 14.29 -7.21
CA GLY A 166 -0.22 15.39 -7.57
C GLY A 166 -0.93 15.16 -8.91
N PHE A 167 -2.07 15.82 -9.07
CA PHE A 167 -2.90 15.83 -10.28
C PHE A 167 -3.76 17.11 -10.32
#